data_AF-A0A822CLG3-F1
#
_entry.id   AF-A0A822CLG3-F1
#
_cell.length_a   1.000
_cell.length_b   1.000
_cell.length_c   1.000
_cell.angle_alpha   90.00
_cell.angle_beta   90.00
_cell.angle_gamma   90.00
#
_symmetry.space_group_name_H-M   'P 1'
#
loop_
_entity.id
_entity.type
_entity.pdbx_description
1 polymer ?
#
loop_
_entity_poly.entity_id
_entity_poly.type
_entity_poly.pdbx_seq_one_letter_code
_entity_poly.pdbx_strand_id
1 'polypeptide(L)' 'MLPNTTHKGCLFHFGQCVWRQVQSKGVSTKYQEDENFRLNVKMLIGLAFFPLSDVITGFDLVA' A
#
# COMPACT_ATOMS: atom_id res chain seq x y z
N MET A 1 -19.27 -9.34 -2.20
CA MET A 1 -19.09 -9.18 -0.73
C MET A 1 -19.73 -10.39 -0.07
N LEU A 2 -19.08 -10.99 0.94
CA LEU A 2 -19.59 -12.20 1.61
C LEU A 2 -20.46 -11.79 2.81
N PRO A 3 -21.69 -12.33 2.95
CA PRO A 3 -22.68 -11.84 3.90
C PRO A 3 -22.33 -12.04 5.39
N ASN A 4 -21.38 -12.92 5.73
CA ASN A 4 -21.06 -13.27 7.13
C ASN A 4 -19.61 -12.97 7.55
N THR A 5 -18.88 -12.14 6.79
CA THR A 5 -17.49 -11.77 7.12
C THR A 5 -17.44 -10.45 7.87
N THR A 6 -16.63 -10.37 8.93
CA THR A 6 -16.30 -9.09 9.57
C THR A 6 -15.36 -8.29 8.66
N HIS A 7 -15.86 -7.20 8.10
CA HIS A 7 -15.08 -6.35 7.20
C HIS A 7 -14.19 -5.39 8.02
N LYS A 8 -12.87 -5.54 7.92
CA LYS A 8 -11.90 -4.67 8.61
C LYS A 8 -11.39 -3.52 7.74
N GLY A 9 -11.66 -3.57 6.44
CA GLY A 9 -11.22 -2.57 5.48
C GLY A 9 -11.43 -3.05 4.05
N CYS A 10 -11.06 -2.22 3.08
CA CYS A 10 -11.15 -2.55 1.66
C CYS A 10 -9.83 -2.18 0.97
N LEU A 11 -9.14 -3.18 0.41
CA LEU A 11 -7.88 -2.98 -0.30
C LEU A 11 -8.01 -1.97 -1.45
N PHE A 12 -9.12 -2.02 -2.18
CA PHE A 12 -9.37 -1.08 -3.28
C PHE A 12 -9.42 0.38 -2.79
N HIS A 13 -10.22 0.66 -1.76
CA HIS A 13 -10.31 2.02 -1.19
C HIS A 13 -8.99 2.46 -0.55
N PHE A 14 -8.27 1.55 0.11
CA PHE A 14 -6.96 1.85 0.68
C PHE A 14 -5.94 2.20 -0.41
N GLY A 15 -5.90 1.43 -1.50
CA GLY A 15 -5.08 1.73 -2.67
C GLY A 15 -5.43 3.09 -3.30
N GLN A 16 -6.71 3.47 -3.36
CA GLN A 16 -7.10 4.80 -3.81
C GLN A 16 -6.58 5.91 -2.89
N CYS A 17 -6.61 5.71 -1.56
CA CYS A 17 -6.03 6.67 -0.62
C CYS A 17 -4.51 6.81 -0.81
N VAL A 18 -3.78 5.71 -0.99
CA VAL A 18 -2.34 5.75 -1.28
C VAL A 18 -2.07 6.44 -2.62
N TRP A 19 -2.88 6.20 -3.64
CA TRP A 19 -2.75 6.90 -4.93
C TRP A 19 -2.95 8.41 -4.81
N ARG A 20 -3.89 8.88 -3.99
CA ARG A 20 -4.05 10.31 -3.69
C ARG A 20 -2.80 10.88 -3.02
N GLN A 21 -2.15 10.11 -2.14
CA GLN A 21 -0.89 10.54 -1.52
C GLN A 21 0.24 10.66 -2.54
N VAL A 22 0.40 9.67 -3.42
CA VAL A 22 1.35 9.70 -4.54
C VAL A 22 1.17 10.97 -5.39
N GLN A 23 -0.08 11.32 -5.71
CA GLN A 23 -0.40 12.56 -6.43
C GLN A 23 -0.07 13.82 -5.63
N SER A 24 -0.51 13.89 -4.37
CA SER A 24 -0.30 15.07 -3.52
C SER A 24 1.19 15.38 -3.27
N LYS A 25 2.05 14.36 -3.36
CA LYS A 25 3.50 14.48 -3.21
C LYS A 25 4.22 14.80 -4.51
N GLY A 26 3.50 14.95 -5.62
CA GLY A 26 4.07 15.28 -6.93
C GLY A 26 4.88 14.13 -7.57
N VAL A 27 4.72 12.90 -7.09
CA VAL A 27 5.49 11.72 -7.56
C VAL A 27 4.67 10.80 -8.47
N SER A 28 3.58 11.31 -9.06
CA SER A 28 2.72 10.57 -10.00
C SER A 28 3.49 10.03 -11.20
N THR A 29 4.29 10.87 -11.86
CA THR A 29 5.08 10.48 -13.03
C THR A 29 6.06 9.36 -12.67
N LYS A 30 6.77 9.52 -11.55
CA LYS A 30 7.68 8.48 -11.05
C LYS A 30 6.94 7.16 -10.80
N TYR A 31 5.75 7.18 -10.20
CA TYR A 31 4.93 5.97 -10.03
C TYR A 31 4.50 5.30 -11.35
N GLN A 32 4.28 6.08 -12.41
CA GLN A 32 3.88 5.54 -13.71
C GLN A 32 5.07 4.94 -14.47
N GLU A 33 6.23 5.60 -14.40
CA GLU A 33 7.39 5.28 -15.25
C GLU A 33 8.42 4.38 -14.56
N ASP A 34 8.56 4.46 -13.23
CA ASP A 34 9.52 3.68 -12.45
C ASP A 34 8.81 2.48 -11.81
N GLU A 35 9.08 1.29 -12.36
CA GLU A 35 8.51 0.04 -11.88
C GLU A 35 8.91 -0.29 -10.45
N ASN A 36 10.15 -0.02 -10.06
CA ASN A 36 10.65 -0.29 -8.71
C ASN A 36 9.97 0.62 -7.69
N PHE A 37 9.85 1.92 -8.01
CA PHE A 37 9.12 2.85 -7.15
C PHE A 37 7.65 2.43 -7.00
N ARG A 38 7.00 2.04 -8.10
CA ARG A 38 5.62 1.52 -8.06
C ARG A 38 5.51 0.24 -7.23
N LEU A 39 6.48 -0.67 -7.34
CA LEU A 39 6.53 -1.89 -6.55
C LEU A 39 6.67 -1.56 -5.05
N ASN A 40 7.57 -0.65 -4.68
CA ASN A 40 7.74 -0.22 -3.28
C ASN A 40 6.45 0.38 -2.70
N VAL A 41 5.72 1.20 -3.47
CA VAL A 41 4.41 1.71 -3.04
C VAL A 41 3.38 0.60 -2.85
N LYS A 42 3.39 -0.43 -3.71
CA LYS A 42 2.52 -1.61 -3.53
C LYS A 42 2.93 -2.44 -2.31
N MET A 43 4.23 -2.59 -2.05
CA MET A 43 4.73 -3.28 -0.86
C MET A 43 4.34 -2.54 0.42
N LEU A 44 4.39 -1.20 0.42
CA LEU A 44 3.88 -0.36 1.52
C LEU A 44 2.39 -0.63 1.81
N ILE A 45 1.56 -0.79 0.78
CA ILE A 45 0.16 -1.21 0.94
C ILE A 45 0.07 -2.62 1.55
N GLY A 46 0.97 -3.52 1.16
CA GLY A 46 1.07 -4.89 1.68
C GLY A 46 1.33 -4.97 3.18
N LEU A 47 2.07 -4.02 3.75
CA LEU A 47 2.36 -3.98 5.19
C LEU A 47 1.10 -3.85 6.06
N ALA A 48 -0.02 -3.35 5.51
CA ALA A 48 -1.29 -3.29 6.24
C ALA A 48 -1.87 -4.68 6.57
N PHE A 49 -1.34 -5.74 5.95
CA PHE A 49 -1.75 -7.13 6.18
C PHE A 49 -0.77 -7.92 7.06
N PHE A 50 0.33 -7.30 7.48
CA PHE A 50 1.28 -7.94 8.39
C PHE A 50 0.74 -8.00 9.83
N PRO A 51 1.14 -9.00 10.62
CA PRO A 51 1.04 -8.90 12.07
C PRO A 51 1.76 -7.64 12.55
N LEU A 52 1.19 -6.94 13.54
CA LEU A 52 1.75 -5.68 14.05
C LEU A 52 3.21 -5.81 14.52
N SER A 53 3.59 -6.98 15.06
CA SER A 53 4.96 -7.27 15.48
C SER A 53 5.97 -7.24 14.33
N ASP A 54 5.52 -7.50 13.12
CA ASP A 54 6.38 -7.76 11.96
C ASP A 54 6.41 -6.58 11.00
N VAL A 55 5.57 -5.55 11.21
CA VAL A 55 5.45 -4.39 10.31
C VAL A 55 6.79 -3.66 10.14
N ILE A 56 7.55 -3.48 11.23
CA ILE A 56 8.85 -2.80 11.19
C ILE A 56 9.85 -3.62 10.38
N THR A 57 9.99 -4.91 10.70
CA THR A 57 10.86 -5.81 9.94
C THR A 57 10.45 -5.90 8.46
N GLY A 58 9.16 -5.96 8.18
CA GLY A 58 8.63 -5.96 6.82
C GLY A 58 8.95 -4.67 6.06
N PHE A 59 8.89 -3.51 6.73
CA PHE A 59 9.27 -2.23 6.15
C PHE A 59 10.77 -2.19 5.82
N ASP A 60 11.62 -2.63 6.73
CA ASP A 60 13.08 -2.61 6.56
C ASP A 60 13.56 -3.51 5.40
N LEU A 61 12.80 -4.56 5.05
CA LEU A 61 13.11 -5.44 3.91
C LEU A 61 12.80 -4.84 2.54
N VAL A 62 11.96 -3.81 2.48
CA VAL A 62 11.45 -3.21 1.23
C VAL A 62 11.85 -1.75 1.03
N ALA A 63 12.55 -1.17 2.01
CA ALA A 63 13.02 0.21 2.04
C ALA A 63 14.31 0.43 1.24
#